data_AF-A0A9E6AY44-F1
#
_entry.id   AF-A0A9E6AY44-F1
#
_cell.length_a   1.000
_cell.length_b   1.000
_cell.length_c   1.000
_cell.angle_alpha   90.00
_cell.angle_beta   90.00
_cell.angle_gamma   90.00
#
_symmetry.space_group_name_H-M   'P 1'
#
loop_
_entity.id
_entity.type
_entity.pdbx_description
1 polymer ?
#
loop_
_entity_poly.entity_id
_entity_poly.type
_entity_poly.pdbx_seq_one_letter_code
_entity_poly.pdbx_strand_id
1 'polypeptide(L)'
;MKQQKILSQINKKFLEKRIQFALQLADIARQHTMKYFRKPLKIDNKADSSPVTIADREVEMLMRSHINTHFTKHGIFGEEHGLENINQDELWV
;
A
#
# COMPACT_ATOMS: atom_id res chain seq x y z
N MET A 1 -32.28 -17.70 -0.55
CA MET A 1 -31.10 -18.52 -0.17
C MET A 1 -30.00 -18.63 -1.23
N LYS A 2 -30.28 -18.96 -2.51
CA LYS A 2 -29.21 -19.08 -3.55
C LYS A 2 -28.47 -17.76 -3.87
N GLN A 3 -29.18 -16.64 -3.97
CA GLN A 3 -28.60 -15.33 -4.32
C GLN A 3 -27.64 -14.79 -3.24
N GLN A 4 -28.00 -14.94 -1.96
CA GLN A 4 -27.14 -14.57 -0.81
C GLN A 4 -25.81 -15.35 -0.82
N LYS A 5 -25.87 -16.65 -1.14
CA LYS A 5 -24.68 -17.52 -1.21
C LYS A 5 -23.73 -17.07 -2.33
N ILE A 6 -24.28 -16.72 -3.49
CA ILE A 6 -23.48 -16.22 -4.63
C ILE A 6 -22.79 -14.90 -4.27
N LEU A 7 -23.52 -13.92 -3.72
CA LEU A 7 -22.95 -12.64 -3.30
C LEU A 7 -21.84 -12.83 -2.25
N SER A 8 -22.05 -13.72 -1.28
CA SER A 8 -21.02 -14.03 -0.26
C SER A 8 -19.74 -14.60 -0.88
N GLN A 9 -19.87 -15.44 -1.91
CA GLN A 9 -18.75 -16.10 -2.56
C GLN A 9 -17.99 -15.14 -3.49
N ILE A 10 -18.71 -14.24 -4.16
CA ILE A 10 -18.13 -13.15 -4.95
C ILE A 10 -17.31 -12.22 -4.04
N ASN A 11 -17.86 -11.80 -2.90
CA ASN A 11 -17.16 -10.94 -1.93
C ASN A 11 -15.91 -11.62 -1.38
N LYS A 12 -16.01 -12.92 -1.05
CA LYS A 12 -14.86 -13.71 -0.60
C LYS A 12 -13.73 -13.72 -1.64
N LYS A 13 -14.05 -13.92 -2.91
CA LYS A 13 -13.06 -13.92 -4.00
C LYS A 13 -12.38 -12.56 -4.16
N PHE A 14 -13.11 -11.46 -4.02
CA PHE A 14 -12.52 -10.12 -4.06
C PHE A 14 -11.59 -9.87 -2.86
N LEU A 15 -11.98 -10.31 -1.67
CA LEU A 15 -11.14 -10.21 -0.48
C LEU A 15 -9.85 -11.04 -0.61
N GLU A 16 -9.94 -12.28 -1.09
CA GLU A 16 -8.78 -13.14 -1.33
C GLU A 16 -7.79 -12.50 -2.31
N LYS A 17 -8.30 -11.91 -3.40
CA LYS A 17 -7.45 -11.19 -4.37
C LYS A 17 -6.67 -10.04 -3.73
N ARG A 18 -7.31 -9.29 -2.82
CA ARG A 18 -6.65 -8.16 -2.12
C ARG A 18 -5.64 -8.63 -1.11
N ILE A 19 -5.95 -9.68 -0.36
CA ILE A 19 -5.01 -10.28 0.59
C ILE A 19 -3.78 -10.77 -0.16
N GLN A 20 -3.95 -11.50 -1.26
CA GLN A 20 -2.84 -11.96 -2.09
C GLN A 20 -1.99 -10.79 -2.60
N PHE A 21 -2.62 -9.71 -3.06
CA PHE A 21 -1.89 -8.54 -3.51
C PHE A 21 -1.18 -7.79 -2.37
N ALA A 22 -1.81 -7.67 -1.20
CA ALA A 22 -1.20 -7.06 -0.02
C ALA A 22 0.05 -7.83 0.43
N LEU A 23 0.01 -9.16 0.38
CA LEU A 23 1.18 -10.00 0.64
C LEU A 23 2.29 -9.76 -0.40
N GLN A 24 1.94 -9.62 -1.67
CA GLN A 24 2.91 -9.27 -2.72
C GLN A 24 3.54 -7.88 -2.50
N LEU A 25 2.74 -6.88 -2.11
CA LEU A 25 3.23 -5.56 -1.76
C LEU A 25 4.19 -5.63 -0.57
N ALA A 26 3.87 -6.40 0.46
CA ALA A 26 4.75 -6.59 1.61
C ALA A 26 6.10 -7.22 1.21
N ASP A 27 6.10 -8.19 0.29
CA ASP A 27 7.33 -8.77 -0.26
C ASP A 27 8.15 -7.77 -1.07
N ILE A 28 7.49 -6.98 -1.93
CA ILE A 28 8.14 -5.91 -2.70
C ILE A 28 8.76 -4.87 -1.75
N ALA A 29 8.00 -4.44 -0.75
CA ALA A 29 8.44 -3.48 0.26
C ALA A 29 9.65 -4.00 1.02
N ARG A 30 9.59 -5.24 1.51
CA ARG A 30 10.69 -5.92 2.19
C ARG A 30 11.94 -5.99 1.31
N GLN A 31 11.82 -6.38 0.04
CA GLN A 31 12.97 -6.46 -0.87
C GLN A 31 13.61 -5.09 -1.11
N HIS A 32 12.80 -4.03 -1.20
CA HIS A 32 13.31 -2.68 -1.42
C HIS A 32 13.98 -2.11 -0.16
N THR A 33 13.33 -2.18 0.99
CA THR A 33 13.85 -1.63 2.26
C THR A 33 15.11 -2.36 2.73
N MET A 34 15.25 -3.67 2.45
CA MET A 34 16.46 -4.43 2.76
C MET A 34 17.73 -3.90 2.08
N LYS A 35 17.61 -3.14 0.99
CA LYS A 35 18.77 -2.47 0.36
C LYS A 35 19.40 -1.42 1.28
N TYR A 36 18.62 -0.87 2.22
CA TYR A 36 19.00 0.19 3.14
C TYR A 36 19.35 -0.34 4.54
N PHE A 37 18.95 -1.56 4.86
CA PHE A 37 19.15 -2.16 6.18
C PHE A 37 20.64 -2.23 6.58
N ARG A 38 20.95 -1.81 7.82
CA ARG A 38 22.30 -1.77 8.40
C ARG A 38 23.33 -0.96 7.60
N LYS A 39 22.86 0.03 6.83
CA LYS A 39 23.71 1.01 6.16
C LYS A 39 23.53 2.38 6.81
N PRO A 40 24.54 3.27 6.74
CA PRO A 40 24.35 4.66 7.11
C PRO A 40 23.28 5.27 6.19
N LEU A 41 22.25 5.86 6.78
CA LEU A 41 21.15 6.53 6.07
C LEU A 41 21.05 7.97 6.57
N LYS A 42 20.77 8.88 5.66
CA LYS A 42 20.35 10.22 6.02
C LYS A 42 18.93 10.13 6.57
N ILE A 43 18.74 10.69 7.77
CA ILE A 43 17.43 10.92 8.37
C ILE A 43 17.08 12.37 8.09
N ASP A 44 15.95 12.60 7.45
CA ASP A 44 15.33 13.91 7.30
C ASP A 44 14.18 14.02 8.31
N ASN A 45 13.72 15.25 8.58
CA ASN A 45 12.56 15.49 9.43
C ASN A 45 11.39 15.99 8.57
N LYS A 46 10.18 15.49 8.85
CA LYS A 46 8.92 16.03 8.31
C LYS A 46 8.62 17.39 8.98
N ALA A 47 7.57 18.07 8.50
CA ALA A 47 7.17 19.38 9.02
C ALA A 47 6.80 19.37 10.51
N ASP A 48 6.32 18.22 11.01
CA ASP A 48 6.01 17.98 12.42
C ASP A 48 7.21 17.47 13.23
N SER A 49 8.43 17.51 12.67
CA SER A 49 9.67 17.01 13.25
C SER A 49 9.75 15.49 13.45
N SER A 50 8.80 14.71 12.93
CA SER A 50 8.94 13.26 12.89
C SER A 50 10.05 12.84 11.91
N PRO A 51 10.82 11.78 12.23
CA PRO A 51 11.91 11.32 11.36
C PRO A 51 11.37 10.59 10.13
N VAL A 52 12.06 10.74 9.00
CA VAL A 52 11.81 10.03 7.76
C VAL A 52 13.13 9.74 7.03
N THR A 53 13.22 8.58 6.40
CA THR A 53 14.38 8.23 5.58
C THR A 53 14.02 8.14 4.10
N ILE A 54 15.04 8.09 3.25
CA ILE A 54 14.84 7.80 1.82
C ILE A 54 14.18 6.42 1.61
N ALA A 55 14.42 5.45 2.50
CA ALA A 55 13.83 4.12 2.40
C ALA A 55 12.30 4.17 2.57
N ASP A 56 11.79 4.99 3.50
CA ASP A 56 10.36 5.17 3.76
C ASP A 56 9.66 5.82 2.56
N ARG A 57 10.24 6.89 2.03
CA ARG A 57 9.70 7.60 0.86
C ARG A 57 9.66 6.72 -0.38
N GLU A 58 10.75 6.03 -0.68
CA GLU A 58 10.82 5.20 -1.87
C GLU A 58 9.93 3.96 -1.79
N VAL A 59 9.85 3.30 -0.63
CA VAL A 59 9.00 2.12 -0.50
C VAL A 59 7.52 2.48 -0.65
N GLU A 60 7.10 3.62 -0.10
CA GLU A 60 5.72 4.09 -0.31
C GLU A 60 5.46 4.42 -1.78
N MET A 61 6.36 5.16 -2.45
CA MET A 61 6.19 5.46 -3.88
C MET A 61 6.11 4.18 -4.73
N LEU A 62 6.92 3.17 -4.42
CA LEU A 62 6.88 1.88 -5.09
C LEU A 62 5.53 1.18 -4.87
N MET A 63 5.06 1.09 -3.62
CA MET A 63 3.76 0.49 -3.31
C MET A 63 2.62 1.23 -4.01
N ARG A 64 2.62 2.57 -4.00
CA ARG A 64 1.65 3.40 -4.73
C ARG A 64 1.61 3.09 -6.22
N SER A 65 2.77 2.99 -6.85
CA SER A 65 2.87 2.63 -8.27
C SER A 65 2.22 1.27 -8.56
N HIS A 66 2.50 0.27 -7.72
CA HIS A 66 1.91 -1.05 -7.85
C HIS A 66 0.39 -1.04 -7.63
N ILE A 67 -0.10 -0.35 -6.59
CA ILE A 67 -1.54 -0.21 -6.29
C ILE A 67 -2.25 0.48 -7.45
N ASN A 68 -1.76 1.62 -7.91
CA ASN A 68 -2.36 2.38 -9.01
C ASN A 68 -2.42 1.58 -10.32
N THR A 69 -1.47 0.66 -10.53
CA THR A 69 -1.49 -0.23 -11.70
C THR A 69 -2.52 -1.36 -11.59
N HIS A 70 -2.72 -1.93 -10.40
CA HIS A 70 -3.57 -3.12 -10.21
C HIS A 70 -5.01 -2.78 -9.79
N PHE A 71 -5.18 -1.64 -9.14
CA PHE A 71 -6.41 -1.15 -8.51
C PHE A 71 -6.62 0.33 -8.87
N THR A 72 -6.77 0.61 -10.17
CA THR A 72 -6.87 1.96 -10.76
C THR A 72 -8.01 2.83 -10.22
N LYS A 73 -8.97 2.24 -9.50
CA LYS A 73 -10.12 2.92 -8.89
C LYS A 73 -10.08 2.90 -7.36
N HIS A 74 -8.96 2.60 -6.74
CA HIS A 74 -8.84 2.64 -5.28
C HIS A 74 -8.11 3.92 -4.88
N GLY A 75 -8.43 4.43 -3.68
CA GLY A 75 -7.66 5.46 -3.02
C GLY A 75 -6.45 4.90 -2.28
N ILE A 76 -5.53 5.78 -1.91
CA ILE A 76 -4.37 5.47 -1.06
C ILE A 76 -4.22 6.56 0.01
N PHE A 77 -3.99 6.14 1.25
CA PHE A 77 -3.59 7.01 2.35
C PHE A 77 -2.26 6.54 2.91
N GLY A 78 -1.17 7.09 2.40
CA GLY A 78 0.18 6.79 2.86
C GLY A 78 0.71 7.82 3.85
N GLU A 79 1.67 7.42 4.68
CA GLU A 79 2.28 8.27 5.70
C GLU A 79 3.14 9.40 5.10
N GLU A 80 3.84 9.11 4.00
CA GLU A 80 4.85 10.00 3.43
C GLU A 80 4.31 10.98 2.39
N HIS A 81 3.29 10.56 1.63
CA HIS A 81 2.68 11.39 0.56
C HIS A 81 1.19 11.66 0.78
N GLY A 82 0.63 11.25 1.92
CA GLY A 82 -0.74 11.57 2.32
C GLY A 82 -1.79 10.92 1.42
N LEU A 83 -2.86 11.67 1.14
CA LEU A 83 -4.06 11.17 0.50
C LEU A 83 -4.01 11.24 -1.04
N GLU A 84 -4.48 10.19 -1.69
CA GLU A 84 -4.63 10.09 -3.14
C GLU A 84 -5.97 9.41 -3.48
N ASN A 85 -6.69 9.93 -4.47
CA ASN A 85 -7.95 9.36 -4.98
C ASN A 85 -9.00 8.99 -3.89
N ILE A 86 -9.21 9.88 -2.91
CA ILE A 86 -10.06 9.62 -1.72
C ILE A 86 -11.56 9.52 -1.96
N ASN A 87 -12.04 9.83 -3.16
CA ASN A 87 -13.46 9.75 -3.52
C ASN A 87 -13.87 8.36 -4.01
N GLN A 88 -13.06 7.33 -3.72
CA GLN A 88 -13.31 5.95 -4.10
C GLN A 88 -13.83 5.15 -2.92
N ASP A 89 -14.63 4.12 -3.20
CA ASP A 89 -15.23 3.27 -2.17
C ASP A 89 -14.19 2.47 -1.36
N GLU A 90 -12.96 2.34 -1.90
CA GLU A 90 -11.93 1.46 -1.36
C GLU A 90 -10.62 2.21 -1.20
N LEU A 91 -10.07 2.16 0.01
CA LEU A 91 -8.87 2.89 0.41
C LEU A 91 -7.81 1.92 0.92
N TRP A 92 -6.60 1.99 0.36
CA TRP A 92 -5.41 1.35 0.92
C TRP A 92 -4.78 2.26 1.96
N VAL A 93 -4.35 1.69 3.08
CA VAL A 93 -3.65 2.36 4.18
C VAL A 93 -2.38 1.58 4.48
#